data_AF-A0A448W3Y5-F1
#
_entry.id   AF-A0A448W3Y5-F1
#
_cell.length_a   1.000
_cell.length_b   1.000
_cell.length_c   1.000
_cell.angle_alpha   90.00
_cell.angle_beta   90.00
_cell.angle_gamma   90.00
#
_symmetry.space_group_name_H-M   'P 1'
#
loop_
_entity.id
_entity.type
_entity.pdbx_description
1 polymer ?
#
loop_
_entity_poly.entity_id
_entity_poly.type
_entity_poly.pdbx_seq_one_letter_code
_entity_poly.pdbx_strand_id
1 'polypeptide(L)'
;MNINTSLISNNNSYAGQTPAYIVIHNTDNYAKGANAKAHAKAQHDGNFKGYSAHVYVDDTEAYQALPYNRGAWHVGVNYGGRLFGTVNNRNSVGIEMCVQAGYNYEKAFQNTVQVCKQLMKQLGIPADRVVQHYDVCAKNCPSAIRAKGDWNRFKQLIGAETTTPTVDKYYRTRKSWADSKSQIGAYKSLENAKKEWKQGYTIYDWNGKAVYPVQTSEKAVVLTGKFETQLPIIRKGNSGVAVSVLQSVLGVTVDGHFGDDTEASLKVFQKNTGVKVSGTCGIDSWKRVIEHMKANTHN
;
A
#
# COMPACT_ATOMS: atom_id res chain seq x y z
N MET A 1 2.76 16.85 10.35
CA MET A 1 1.64 17.77 10.06
C MET A 1 0.62 17.71 11.19
N ASN A 2 -0.12 18.80 11.46
CA ASN A 2 -1.18 18.80 12.47
C ASN A 2 -2.42 18.05 11.97
N ILE A 3 -3.07 17.26 12.84
CA ILE A 3 -4.34 16.60 12.56
C ILE A 3 -5.45 17.45 13.20
N ASN A 4 -6.35 17.98 12.38
CA ASN A 4 -7.47 18.77 12.86
C ASN A 4 -8.55 17.85 13.47
N THR A 5 -8.96 18.14 14.70
CA THR A 5 -9.92 17.33 15.48
C THR A 5 -11.31 17.96 15.60
N SER A 6 -11.55 19.11 14.97
CA SER A 6 -12.82 19.85 15.06
C SER A 6 -14.03 19.15 14.45
N LEU A 7 -13.82 18.11 13.62
CA LEU A 7 -14.88 17.36 12.93
C LEU A 7 -15.01 15.92 13.44
N ILE A 8 -14.51 15.63 14.63
CA ILE A 8 -14.72 14.33 15.26
C ILE A 8 -16.21 14.16 15.60
N SER A 9 -16.81 13.07 15.15
CA SER A 9 -18.18 12.68 15.52
C SER A 9 -18.26 11.18 15.78
N ASN A 10 -19.36 10.71 16.38
CA ASN A 10 -19.63 9.27 16.52
C ASN A 10 -20.46 8.70 15.35
N ASN A 11 -20.71 9.49 14.31
CA ASN A 11 -21.56 9.08 13.20
C ASN A 11 -20.96 7.91 12.41
N ASN A 12 -21.85 7.00 12.00
CA ASN A 12 -21.52 5.77 11.28
C ASN A 12 -20.32 5.01 11.90
N SER A 13 -20.45 4.59 13.16
CA SER A 13 -19.39 3.92 13.90
C SER A 13 -19.92 2.90 14.90
N TYR A 14 -19.03 2.05 15.41
CA TYR A 14 -19.31 1.14 16.52
C TYR A 14 -18.70 1.65 17.81
N ALA A 15 -19.42 1.48 18.93
CA ALA A 15 -18.82 1.64 20.25
C ALA A 15 -17.84 0.49 20.54
N GLY A 16 -16.75 0.82 21.24
CA GLY A 16 -15.75 -0.12 21.71
C GLY A 16 -14.80 -0.60 20.60
N GLN A 17 -13.55 -0.14 20.69
CA GLN A 17 -12.42 -0.57 19.87
C GLN A 17 -11.12 -0.37 20.66
N THR A 18 -10.21 -1.33 20.50
CA THR A 18 -8.81 -1.19 20.89
C THR A 18 -7.97 -1.40 19.63
N PRO A 19 -7.43 -0.33 19.02
CA PRO A 19 -6.65 -0.43 17.80
C PRO A 19 -5.40 -1.30 17.99
N ALA A 20 -5.24 -2.30 17.14
CA ALA A 20 -4.04 -3.11 16.99
C ALA A 20 -3.37 -2.93 15.63
N TYR A 21 -4.11 -2.41 14.63
CA TYR A 21 -3.67 -2.23 13.25
C TYR A 21 -4.01 -0.84 12.72
N ILE A 22 -3.30 -0.43 11.66
CA ILE A 22 -3.67 0.72 10.82
C ILE A 22 -3.87 0.20 9.40
N VAL A 23 -5.00 0.54 8.78
CA VAL A 23 -5.30 0.19 7.38
C VAL A 23 -5.26 1.45 6.53
N ILE A 24 -4.41 1.46 5.51
CA ILE A 24 -4.27 2.58 4.57
C ILE A 24 -5.22 2.39 3.39
N HIS A 25 -5.89 3.48 3.02
CA HIS A 25 -6.89 3.55 1.95
C HIS A 25 -6.63 4.73 1.02
N ASN A 26 -7.25 4.69 -0.16
CA ASN A 26 -7.51 5.88 -0.96
C ASN A 26 -9.02 6.08 -1.07
N THR A 27 -9.45 7.35 -1.05
CA THR A 27 -10.89 7.66 -1.10
C THR A 27 -11.53 7.28 -2.44
N ASP A 28 -10.72 7.16 -3.50
CA ASP A 28 -11.14 6.97 -4.90
C ASP A 28 -12.20 7.98 -5.38
N ASN A 29 -12.30 9.11 -4.67
CA ASN A 29 -13.19 10.21 -4.99
C ASN A 29 -12.38 11.31 -5.70
N TYR A 30 -12.38 11.25 -7.03
CA TYR A 30 -11.66 12.18 -7.89
C TYR A 30 -12.44 13.48 -8.15
N ALA A 31 -13.61 13.69 -7.55
CA ALA A 31 -14.36 14.92 -7.73
C ALA A 31 -13.56 16.13 -7.21
N LYS A 32 -13.70 17.28 -7.89
CA LYS A 32 -13.08 18.53 -7.46
C LYS A 32 -13.62 18.93 -6.08
N GLY A 33 -12.72 19.17 -5.13
CA GLY A 33 -13.08 19.57 -3.76
C GLY A 33 -13.35 18.39 -2.81
N ALA A 34 -13.16 17.14 -3.24
CA ALA A 34 -13.22 15.96 -2.40
C ALA A 34 -11.96 15.83 -1.50
N ASN A 35 -11.66 16.87 -0.72
CA ASN A 35 -10.48 16.98 0.13
C ASN A 35 -10.71 16.32 1.50
N ALA A 36 -9.71 16.35 2.38
CA ALA A 36 -9.78 15.76 3.71
C ALA A 36 -10.89 16.40 4.55
N LYS A 37 -11.01 17.73 4.51
CA LYS A 37 -12.06 18.47 5.22
C LYS A 37 -13.45 18.08 4.73
N ALA A 38 -13.66 17.96 3.42
CA ALA A 38 -14.95 17.62 2.82
C ALA A 38 -15.41 16.23 3.24
N HIS A 39 -14.51 15.23 3.20
CA HIS A 39 -14.83 13.88 3.67
C HIS A 39 -15.10 13.83 5.18
N ALA A 40 -14.26 14.48 5.99
CA ALA A 40 -14.46 14.55 7.44
C ALA A 40 -15.78 15.25 7.79
N LYS A 41 -16.12 16.35 7.09
CA LYS A 41 -17.39 17.07 7.28
C LYS A 41 -18.58 16.21 6.86
N ALA A 42 -18.50 15.51 5.72
CA ALA A 42 -19.58 14.64 5.27
C ALA A 42 -19.84 13.50 6.27
N GLN A 43 -18.79 12.91 6.84
CA GLN A 43 -18.94 11.93 7.92
C GLN A 43 -19.54 12.57 9.18
N HIS A 44 -19.02 13.72 9.60
CA HIS A 44 -19.49 14.48 10.75
C HIS A 44 -20.98 14.82 10.66
N ASP A 45 -21.46 15.24 9.48
CA ASP A 45 -22.85 15.63 9.26
C ASP A 45 -23.79 14.43 9.04
N GLY A 46 -23.28 13.20 9.07
CA GLY A 46 -24.09 11.99 8.91
C GLY A 46 -24.44 11.63 7.45
N ASN A 47 -23.70 12.16 6.48
CA ASN A 47 -23.95 11.92 5.06
C ASN A 47 -23.43 10.57 4.55
N PHE A 48 -22.70 9.82 5.38
CA PHE A 48 -22.20 8.49 5.02
C PHE A 48 -23.11 7.37 5.52
N LYS A 49 -23.30 6.34 4.68
CA LYS A 49 -24.09 5.15 4.99
C LYS A 49 -23.28 3.90 4.68
N GLY A 50 -22.90 3.16 5.72
CA GLY A 50 -22.18 1.88 5.57
C GLY A 50 -20.69 2.00 5.27
N TYR A 51 -20.10 3.20 5.33
CA TYR A 51 -18.65 3.43 5.26
C TYR A 51 -18.20 4.64 6.08
N SER A 52 -17.06 4.56 6.72
CA SER A 52 -16.45 5.66 7.48
C SER A 52 -14.97 5.38 7.69
N ALA A 53 -14.20 6.41 8.01
CA ALA A 53 -12.79 6.27 8.38
C ALA A 53 -12.47 7.09 9.64
N HIS A 54 -11.31 6.82 10.23
CA HIS A 54 -10.86 7.57 11.40
C HIS A 54 -10.20 8.87 11.02
N VAL A 55 -9.41 8.86 9.94
CA VAL A 55 -8.64 10.03 9.50
C VAL A 55 -8.69 10.16 7.98
N TYR A 56 -8.90 11.39 7.50
CA TYR A 56 -8.76 11.78 6.10
C TYR A 56 -7.54 12.67 5.93
N VAL A 57 -6.76 12.44 4.87
CA VAL A 57 -5.50 13.16 4.61
C VAL A 57 -5.43 13.54 3.13
N ASP A 58 -5.13 14.80 2.83
CA ASP A 58 -4.87 15.26 1.47
C ASP A 58 -3.49 15.92 1.36
N ASP A 59 -3.21 16.58 0.23
CA ASP A 59 -1.96 17.26 -0.06
C ASP A 59 -1.76 18.59 0.69
N THR A 60 -2.70 18.98 1.55
CA THR A 60 -2.70 20.25 2.28
C THR A 60 -2.98 20.11 3.78
N GLU A 61 -3.87 19.21 4.18
CA GLU A 61 -4.40 19.10 5.54
C GLU A 61 -4.80 17.65 5.89
N ALA A 62 -5.06 17.41 7.19
CA ALA A 62 -5.55 16.15 7.71
C ALA A 62 -6.62 16.39 8.77
N TYR A 63 -7.67 15.57 8.77
CA TYR A 63 -8.77 15.64 9.74
C TYR A 63 -9.00 14.28 10.38
N GLN A 64 -9.09 14.27 11.70
CA GLN A 64 -9.68 13.16 12.42
C GLN A 64 -11.20 13.30 12.39
N ALA A 65 -11.89 12.26 11.91
CA ALA A 65 -13.34 12.23 11.76
C ALA A 65 -14.05 11.28 12.75
N LEU A 66 -13.29 10.41 13.44
CA LEU A 66 -13.81 9.48 14.45
C LEU A 66 -12.80 9.29 15.60
N PRO A 67 -13.24 9.16 16.87
CA PRO A 67 -12.36 8.77 17.97
C PRO A 67 -11.75 7.37 17.74
N TYR A 68 -10.49 7.16 18.14
CA TYR A 68 -9.79 5.89 17.92
C TYR A 68 -10.30 4.72 18.79
N ASN A 69 -11.06 5.02 19.86
CA ASN A 69 -11.73 4.02 20.69
C ASN A 69 -13.09 3.56 20.12
N ARG A 70 -13.42 3.97 18.88
CA ARG A 70 -14.61 3.56 18.15
C ARG A 70 -14.21 2.93 16.82
N GLY A 71 -14.97 1.92 16.41
CA GLY A 71 -14.76 1.24 15.13
C GLY A 71 -15.36 2.02 13.96
N ALA A 72 -14.58 2.26 12.91
CA ALA A 72 -15.07 2.81 11.64
C ALA A 72 -15.44 1.69 10.67
N TRP A 73 -16.30 1.96 9.70
CA TRP A 73 -16.71 1.00 8.66
C TRP A 73 -15.79 1.12 7.44
N HIS A 74 -14.55 0.65 7.55
CA HIS A 74 -13.54 0.83 6.50
C HIS A 74 -12.98 -0.48 5.91
N VAL A 75 -13.14 -1.64 6.57
CA VAL A 75 -12.65 -2.93 6.07
C VAL A 75 -13.62 -3.57 5.08
N GLY A 76 -14.92 -3.48 5.33
CA GLY A 76 -15.95 -4.04 4.44
C GLY A 76 -16.01 -5.57 4.47
N VAL A 77 -16.25 -6.18 3.30
CA VAL A 77 -16.44 -7.63 3.12
C VAL A 77 -15.17 -8.33 2.66
N ASN A 78 -15.09 -9.65 2.80
CA ASN A 78 -13.94 -10.43 2.33
C ASN A 78 -13.97 -10.57 0.82
N TYR A 79 -12.88 -10.22 0.14
CA TYR A 79 -12.69 -10.52 -1.28
C TYR A 79 -11.50 -11.46 -1.55
N GLY A 80 -11.08 -12.22 -0.53
CA GLY A 80 -9.90 -13.09 -0.56
C GLY A 80 -8.67 -12.48 0.11
N GLY A 81 -8.86 -11.56 1.07
CA GLY A 81 -7.74 -10.92 1.75
C GLY A 81 -7.11 -11.82 2.80
N ARG A 82 -5.78 -11.94 2.79
CA ARG A 82 -5.03 -12.82 3.71
C ARG A 82 -5.18 -12.46 5.19
N LEU A 83 -5.52 -11.20 5.50
CA LEU A 83 -5.74 -10.73 6.87
C LEU A 83 -7.21 -10.54 7.21
N PHE A 84 -8.14 -11.00 6.36
CA PHE A 84 -9.57 -10.83 6.64
C PHE A 84 -9.96 -11.56 7.93
N GLY A 85 -10.79 -10.93 8.76
CA GLY A 85 -11.15 -11.43 10.09
C GLY A 85 -10.09 -11.14 11.17
N THR A 86 -8.80 -11.30 10.85
CA THR A 86 -7.69 -10.91 11.74
C THR A 86 -7.62 -9.41 11.90
N VAL A 87 -7.66 -8.66 10.79
CA VAL A 87 -7.79 -7.20 10.77
C VAL A 87 -9.23 -6.86 10.41
N ASN A 88 -9.89 -6.07 11.24
CA ASN A 88 -11.31 -5.76 11.13
C ASN A 88 -11.64 -4.37 11.67
N ASN A 89 -12.86 -3.91 11.40
CA ASN A 89 -13.36 -2.58 11.79
C ASN A 89 -13.24 -2.23 13.29
N ARG A 90 -13.06 -3.20 14.19
CA ARG A 90 -13.02 -3.00 15.65
C ARG A 90 -11.63 -3.12 16.26
N ASN A 91 -10.62 -3.50 15.48
CA ASN A 91 -9.23 -3.57 15.91
C ASN A 91 -8.28 -2.77 15.01
N SER A 92 -8.81 -1.91 14.15
CA SER A 92 -7.99 -1.12 13.25
C SER A 92 -8.43 0.34 13.11
N VAL A 93 -7.48 1.18 12.79
CA VAL A 93 -7.69 2.58 12.41
C VAL A 93 -7.57 2.71 10.90
N GLY A 94 -8.59 3.26 10.24
CA GLY A 94 -8.59 3.56 8.81
C GLY A 94 -8.07 4.96 8.52
N ILE A 95 -7.02 5.05 7.70
CA ILE A 95 -6.51 6.32 7.15
C ILE A 95 -6.84 6.37 5.66
N GLU A 96 -7.60 7.38 5.25
CA GLU A 96 -8.01 7.63 3.87
C GLU A 96 -7.16 8.75 3.26
N MET A 97 -6.29 8.40 2.30
CA MET A 97 -5.58 9.39 1.49
C MET A 97 -6.47 9.85 0.34
N CYS A 98 -6.86 11.13 0.35
CA CYS A 98 -7.75 11.74 -0.63
C CYS A 98 -7.06 11.90 -2.01
N VAL A 99 -7.79 11.59 -3.08
CA VAL A 99 -7.29 11.60 -4.47
C VAL A 99 -8.06 12.54 -5.41
N GLN A 100 -8.60 13.63 -4.87
CA GLN A 100 -9.41 14.62 -5.61
C GLN A 100 -8.75 15.20 -6.86
N ALA A 101 -9.54 15.72 -7.80
CA ALA A 101 -9.02 16.35 -9.02
C ALA A 101 -7.99 17.46 -8.70
N GLY A 102 -6.82 17.36 -9.34
CA GLY A 102 -5.75 18.36 -9.26
C GLY A 102 -4.86 18.28 -8.01
N TYR A 103 -5.06 17.30 -7.12
CA TYR A 103 -4.19 17.11 -5.95
C TYR A 103 -2.73 16.79 -6.33
N ASN A 104 -1.81 17.17 -5.47
CA ASN A 104 -0.42 16.75 -5.54
C ASN A 104 -0.24 15.39 -4.85
N TYR A 105 -0.12 14.33 -5.65
CA TYR A 105 0.07 12.96 -5.15
C TYR A 105 1.23 12.83 -4.16
N GLU A 106 2.42 13.34 -4.49
CA GLU A 106 3.60 13.17 -3.64
C GLU A 106 3.40 13.83 -2.28
N LYS A 107 2.76 15.00 -2.27
CA LYS A 107 2.47 15.71 -1.02
C LYS A 107 1.40 14.98 -0.20
N ALA A 108 0.31 14.50 -0.82
CA ALA A 108 -0.69 13.69 -0.14
C ALA A 108 -0.09 12.38 0.43
N PHE A 109 0.80 11.73 -0.32
CA PHE A 109 1.52 10.53 0.09
C PHE A 109 2.40 10.81 1.32
N GLN A 110 3.25 11.84 1.28
CA GLN A 110 4.10 12.21 2.41
C GLN A 110 3.30 12.64 3.63
N ASN A 111 2.21 13.38 3.44
CA ASN A 111 1.28 13.76 4.51
C ASN A 111 0.68 12.51 5.16
N THR A 112 0.24 11.53 4.37
CA THR A 112 -0.32 10.26 4.85
C THR A 112 0.72 9.46 5.63
N VAL A 113 1.97 9.41 5.16
CA VAL A 113 3.10 8.82 5.91
C VAL A 113 3.29 9.51 7.26
N GLN A 114 3.30 10.85 7.30
CA GLN A 114 3.47 11.60 8.55
C GLN A 114 2.33 11.36 9.54
N VAL A 115 1.08 11.32 9.06
CA VAL A 115 -0.09 11.01 9.89
C VAL A 115 0.00 9.58 10.40
N CYS A 116 0.33 8.61 9.54
CA CYS A 116 0.50 7.22 9.93
C CYS A 116 1.53 7.07 11.05
N LYS A 117 2.71 7.70 10.94
CA LYS A 117 3.74 7.68 12.00
C LYS A 117 3.27 8.28 13.32
N GLN A 118 2.48 9.36 13.27
CA GLN A 118 1.89 9.95 14.47
C GLN A 118 0.93 8.99 15.16
N LEU A 119 0.05 8.31 14.39
CA LEU A 119 -0.89 7.34 14.94
C LEU A 119 -0.21 6.07 15.44
N MET A 120 0.80 5.57 14.73
CA MET A 120 1.65 4.48 15.20
C MET A 120 2.22 4.77 16.59
N LYS A 121 2.82 5.96 16.76
CA LYS A 121 3.36 6.40 18.05
C LYS A 121 2.28 6.57 19.11
N GLN A 122 1.17 7.21 18.77
CA GLN A 122 0.08 7.50 19.72
C GLN A 122 -0.62 6.23 20.22
N LEU A 123 -0.76 5.22 19.35
CA LEU A 123 -1.51 4.00 19.63
C LEU A 123 -0.61 2.81 19.99
N GLY A 124 0.72 2.98 19.96
CA GLY A 124 1.67 1.89 20.18
C GLY A 124 1.60 0.81 19.09
N ILE A 125 1.24 1.18 17.86
CA ILE A 125 1.10 0.24 16.74
C ILE A 125 2.42 0.18 15.96
N PRO A 126 3.09 -0.99 15.92
CA PRO A 126 4.34 -1.15 15.19
C PRO A 126 4.13 -1.11 13.67
N ALA A 127 5.22 -0.83 12.93
CA ALA A 127 5.17 -0.63 11.49
C ALA A 127 4.65 -1.86 10.72
N ASP A 128 4.95 -3.07 11.18
CA ASP A 128 4.48 -4.34 10.61
C ASP A 128 2.94 -4.47 10.63
N ARG A 129 2.27 -3.86 11.61
CA ARG A 129 0.81 -3.78 11.74
C ARG A 129 0.16 -2.61 11.01
N VAL A 130 0.92 -1.92 10.15
CA VAL A 130 0.37 -1.02 9.13
C VAL A 130 0.23 -1.77 7.82
N VAL A 131 -1.00 -1.90 7.35
CA VAL A 131 -1.37 -2.75 6.21
C VAL A 131 -2.18 -1.94 5.18
N GLN A 132 -2.21 -2.41 3.94
CA GLN A 132 -3.11 -1.86 2.93
C GLN A 132 -4.46 -2.57 3.01
N HIS A 133 -5.53 -1.90 2.59
CA HIS A 133 -6.86 -2.52 2.53
C HIS A 133 -6.87 -3.80 1.68
N TYR A 134 -6.02 -3.86 0.66
CA TYR A 134 -5.77 -5.07 -0.13
C TYR A 134 -5.27 -6.26 0.69
N ASP A 135 -4.38 -6.07 1.67
CA ASP A 135 -3.91 -7.18 2.51
C ASP A 135 -5.06 -7.72 3.37
N VAL A 136 -5.98 -6.83 3.77
CA VAL A 136 -7.10 -7.14 4.64
C VAL A 136 -8.22 -7.85 3.90
N CYS A 137 -8.68 -7.32 2.78
CA CYS A 137 -9.83 -7.89 2.08
C CYS A 137 -9.63 -8.12 0.59
N ALA A 138 -8.42 -7.91 0.03
CA ALA A 138 -8.13 -7.98 -1.41
C ALA A 138 -8.86 -6.95 -2.30
N LYS A 139 -9.45 -5.89 -1.70
CA LYS A 139 -9.87 -4.70 -2.46
C LYS A 139 -8.64 -4.00 -3.01
N ASN A 140 -8.64 -3.58 -4.28
CA ASN A 140 -7.56 -2.79 -4.89
C ASN A 140 -7.46 -1.37 -4.29
N CYS A 141 -7.06 -1.29 -3.03
CA CYS A 141 -7.01 -0.10 -2.21
C CYS A 141 -5.81 -0.24 -1.23
N PRO A 142 -4.97 0.78 -1.02
CA PRO A 142 -5.03 2.14 -1.57
C PRO A 142 -4.68 2.17 -3.07
N SER A 143 -5.64 2.56 -3.92
CA SER A 143 -5.58 2.35 -5.37
C SER A 143 -4.43 3.14 -6.03
N ALA A 144 -4.25 4.41 -5.65
CA ALA A 144 -3.25 5.30 -6.22
C ALA A 144 -1.83 4.91 -5.80
N ILE A 145 -1.66 4.51 -4.54
CA ILE A 145 -0.38 4.01 -4.02
C ILE A 145 0.01 2.71 -4.73
N ARG A 146 -0.95 1.78 -4.88
CA ARG A 146 -0.74 0.50 -5.57
C ARG A 146 -0.43 0.69 -7.05
N ALA A 147 -1.17 1.56 -7.74
CA ALA A 147 -0.96 1.86 -9.16
C ALA A 147 0.45 2.41 -9.45
N LYS A 148 1.06 3.09 -8.47
CA LYS A 148 2.43 3.63 -8.56
C LYS A 148 3.51 2.69 -8.04
N GLY A 149 3.14 1.53 -7.48
CA GLY A 149 4.10 0.61 -6.85
C GLY A 149 4.72 1.17 -5.55
N ASP A 150 4.10 2.17 -4.92
CA ASP A 150 4.68 2.93 -3.80
C ASP A 150 4.44 2.29 -2.43
N TRP A 151 3.78 1.12 -2.34
CA TRP A 151 3.49 0.49 -1.05
C TRP A 151 4.77 0.17 -0.26
N ASN A 152 5.80 -0.36 -0.92
CA ASN A 152 7.07 -0.65 -0.28
C ASN A 152 7.76 0.63 0.21
N ARG A 153 7.67 1.71 -0.57
CA ARG A 153 8.15 3.04 -0.17
C ARG A 153 7.41 3.55 1.06
N PHE A 154 6.08 3.37 1.11
CA PHE A 154 5.27 3.76 2.27
C PHE A 154 5.75 3.03 3.53
N LYS A 155 5.91 1.69 3.45
CA LYS A 155 6.40 0.85 4.55
C LYS A 155 7.80 1.24 5.04
N GLN A 156 8.71 1.56 4.13
CA GLN A 156 10.06 2.05 4.48
C GLN A 156 10.00 3.37 5.25
N LEU A 157 9.21 4.34 4.79
CA LEU A 157 9.17 5.67 5.41
C LEU A 157 8.52 5.67 6.80
N ILE A 158 7.51 4.83 7.03
CA ILE A 158 6.89 4.68 8.35
C ILE A 158 7.77 3.89 9.32
N GLY A 159 8.53 2.91 8.82
CA GLY A 159 9.45 2.07 9.61
C GLY A 159 10.79 2.74 9.92
N ALA A 160 11.17 3.78 9.20
CA ALA A 160 12.35 4.57 9.52
C ALA A 160 12.17 5.26 10.88
N GLU A 161 13.00 4.89 11.86
CA GLU A 161 13.05 5.59 13.15
C GLU A 161 13.24 7.09 12.91
N THR A 162 12.48 7.90 13.63
CA THR A 162 12.56 9.37 13.56
C THR A 162 13.85 9.85 14.20
N THR A 163 14.98 9.66 13.53
CA THR A 163 15.92 10.76 13.41
C THR A 163 15.35 11.64 12.32
N THR A 164 15.02 12.88 12.65
CA THR A 164 14.91 13.94 11.64
C THR A 164 16.29 14.59 11.55
N PRO A 165 17.29 14.04 10.85
CA PRO A 165 18.30 14.92 10.32
C PRO A 165 17.58 15.71 9.23
N THR A 166 17.66 17.03 9.31
CA THR A 166 17.83 17.80 8.08
C THR A 166 19.07 17.22 7.40
N VAL A 167 18.89 16.17 6.58
CA VAL A 167 19.98 15.62 5.80
C VAL A 167 20.25 16.69 4.77
N ASP A 168 21.31 17.46 4.99
CA ASP A 168 21.83 18.31 3.94
C ASP A 168 21.98 17.43 2.69
N LYS A 169 21.30 17.84 1.61
CA LYS A 169 21.19 17.07 0.36
C LYS A 169 22.54 17.06 -0.36
N TYR A 170 23.43 16.18 0.08
CA TYR A 170 24.74 15.96 -0.51
C TYR A 170 24.76 14.69 -1.34
N TYR A 171 25.37 14.79 -2.52
CA TYR A 171 25.86 13.66 -3.29
C TYR A 171 27.18 13.19 -2.69
N ARG A 172 27.25 11.91 -2.30
CA ARG A 172 28.39 11.33 -1.58
C ARG A 172 29.11 10.32 -2.46
N THR A 173 30.42 10.47 -2.59
CA THR A 173 31.26 9.55 -3.38
C THR A 173 31.90 8.53 -2.45
N ARG A 174 31.53 7.24 -2.57
CA ARG A 174 31.95 6.12 -1.69
C ARG A 174 32.16 4.84 -2.50
N LYS A 175 32.91 3.87 -1.97
CA LYS A 175 33.01 2.53 -2.59
C LYS A 175 31.67 1.77 -2.52
N SER A 176 30.99 1.87 -1.39
CA SER A 176 29.61 1.42 -1.21
C SER A 176 28.84 2.36 -0.28
N TRP A 177 27.50 2.32 -0.29
CA TRP A 177 26.71 3.16 0.62
C TRP A 177 26.99 2.82 2.10
N ALA A 178 27.11 1.52 2.41
CA ALA A 178 27.38 1.00 3.75
C ALA A 178 28.80 1.31 4.24
N ASP A 179 29.78 1.41 3.33
CA ASP A 179 31.17 1.77 3.65
C ASP A 179 31.34 3.28 3.75
N SER A 180 30.85 3.86 4.85
CA SER A 180 30.97 5.30 5.12
C SER A 180 32.43 5.78 5.26
N LYS A 181 33.37 4.90 5.65
CA LYS A 181 34.80 5.22 5.80
C LYS A 181 35.49 5.42 4.47
N SER A 182 34.96 4.83 3.39
CA SER A 182 35.44 5.06 2.03
C SER A 182 35.03 6.41 1.43
N GLN A 183 34.35 7.30 2.14
CA GLN A 183 33.87 8.54 1.54
C GLN A 183 35.02 9.47 1.13
N ILE A 184 35.11 9.79 -0.16
CA ILE A 184 36.14 10.69 -0.71
C ILE A 184 35.60 12.08 -1.08
N GLY A 185 34.28 12.29 -1.03
CA GLY A 185 33.69 13.60 -1.31
C GLY A 185 32.20 13.69 -0.96
N ALA A 186 31.73 14.92 -0.71
CA ALA A 186 30.33 15.25 -0.46
C ALA A 186 30.00 16.62 -1.10
N TYR A 187 29.07 16.64 -2.06
CA TYR A 187 28.81 17.83 -2.88
C TYR A 187 27.31 18.15 -2.95
N LYS A 188 26.94 19.42 -2.92
CA LYS A 188 25.52 19.84 -3.07
C LYS A 188 24.99 19.69 -4.51
N SER A 189 25.89 19.54 -5.49
CA SER A 189 25.56 19.36 -6.91
C SER A 189 26.14 18.04 -7.42
N LEU A 190 25.31 17.29 -8.17
CA LEU A 190 25.73 16.05 -8.84
C LEU A 190 26.84 16.32 -9.86
N GLU A 191 26.81 17.47 -10.53
CA GLU A 191 27.84 17.84 -11.50
C GLU A 191 29.20 18.00 -10.83
N ASN A 192 29.24 18.64 -9.66
CA ASN A 192 30.48 18.79 -8.91
C ASN A 192 30.98 17.45 -8.37
N ALA A 193 30.05 16.57 -7.94
CA ALA A 193 30.41 15.22 -7.54
C ALA A 193 31.00 14.39 -8.68
N LYS A 194 30.51 14.57 -9.92
CA LYS A 194 31.02 13.91 -11.12
C LYS A 194 32.43 14.40 -11.52
N LYS A 195 32.71 15.70 -11.35
CA LYS A 195 34.05 16.27 -11.66
C LYS A 195 35.16 15.64 -10.82
N GLU A 196 34.86 15.32 -9.57
CA GLU A 196 35.81 14.77 -8.59
C GLU A 196 35.70 13.24 -8.43
N TRP A 197 34.94 12.59 -9.32
CA TRP A 197 34.71 11.14 -9.25
C TRP A 197 35.97 10.34 -9.63
N LYS A 198 36.15 9.18 -9.00
CA LYS A 198 37.27 8.26 -9.24
C LYS A 198 36.75 6.85 -9.53
N GLN A 199 37.43 6.14 -10.44
CA GLN A 199 37.11 4.74 -10.75
C GLN A 199 37.13 3.87 -9.48
N GLY A 200 36.16 2.97 -9.36
CA GLY A 200 35.97 2.14 -8.15
C GLY A 200 35.14 2.80 -7.05
N TYR A 201 34.65 4.03 -7.26
CA TYR A 201 33.69 4.70 -6.38
C TYR A 201 32.34 4.89 -7.07
N THR A 202 31.30 5.05 -6.27
CA THR A 202 29.92 5.34 -6.66
C THR A 202 29.46 6.61 -5.97
N ILE A 203 28.79 7.49 -6.72
CA ILE A 203 28.10 8.67 -6.20
C ILE A 203 26.69 8.25 -5.81
N TYR A 204 26.34 8.51 -4.56
CA TYR A 204 25.02 8.25 -3.98
C TYR A 204 24.30 9.57 -3.69
N ASP A 205 22.98 9.60 -3.87
CA ASP A 205 22.15 10.70 -3.37
C ASP A 205 21.99 10.63 -1.84
N TRP A 206 21.31 11.63 -1.27
CA TRP A 206 21.09 11.72 0.19
C TRP A 206 20.22 10.59 0.77
N ASN A 207 19.58 9.77 -0.07
CA ASN A 207 18.84 8.57 0.33
C ASN A 207 19.67 7.29 0.16
N GLY A 208 20.93 7.39 -0.28
CA GLY A 208 21.78 6.24 -0.54
C GLY A 208 21.52 5.55 -1.87
N LYS A 209 20.80 6.19 -2.80
CA LYS A 209 20.60 5.66 -4.16
C LYS A 209 21.85 5.94 -5.00
N ALA A 210 22.41 4.91 -5.63
CA ALA A 210 23.49 5.08 -6.59
C ALA A 210 23.00 5.90 -7.80
N VAL A 211 23.68 7.00 -8.12
CA VAL A 211 23.34 7.91 -9.22
C VAL A 211 24.47 8.05 -10.25
N TYR A 212 25.69 7.62 -9.94
CA TYR A 212 26.83 7.60 -10.87
C TYR A 212 27.96 6.65 -10.43
N PRO A 213 28.68 5.94 -11.33
CA PRO A 213 28.34 5.80 -12.73
C PRO A 213 26.94 5.19 -12.86
N VAL A 214 26.21 5.54 -13.92
CA VAL A 214 24.91 4.94 -14.18
C VAL A 214 25.19 3.48 -14.47
N GLN A 215 25.06 2.62 -13.46
CA GLN A 215 24.99 1.20 -13.67
C GLN A 215 23.71 0.96 -14.45
N THR A 216 23.81 0.81 -15.76
CA THR A 216 22.87 -0.02 -16.52
C THR A 216 22.97 -1.38 -15.87
N SER A 217 22.08 -1.61 -14.90
CA SER A 217 21.89 -2.81 -14.08
C SER A 217 22.92 -3.91 -14.36
N GLU A 218 23.81 -4.16 -13.40
CA GLU A 218 24.45 -5.46 -13.30
C GLU A 218 23.38 -6.53 -13.53
N LYS A 219 23.66 -7.40 -14.50
CA LYS A 219 22.75 -8.41 -15.01
C LYS A 219 22.04 -9.04 -13.81
N ALA A 220 20.74 -8.76 -13.68
CA ALA A 220 19.82 -9.69 -13.06
C ALA A 220 20.18 -11.08 -13.60
N VAL A 221 20.11 -12.13 -12.78
CA VAL A 221 20.19 -13.50 -13.28
C VAL A 221 19.25 -13.57 -14.48
N VAL A 222 19.81 -13.50 -15.68
CA VAL A 222 19.04 -13.56 -16.90
C VAL A 222 18.66 -15.02 -16.91
N LEU A 223 17.40 -15.30 -16.61
CA LEU A 223 16.79 -16.55 -17.01
C LEU A 223 17.05 -16.62 -18.52
N THR A 224 18.08 -17.37 -18.92
CA THR A 224 18.55 -17.43 -20.31
C THR A 224 17.54 -18.12 -21.21
N GLY A 225 16.46 -18.65 -20.63
CA GLY A 225 15.23 -19.02 -21.30
C GLY A 225 14.04 -18.30 -20.70
N LYS A 226 13.14 -17.84 -21.58
CA LYS A 226 11.77 -17.50 -21.19
C LYS A 226 11.05 -18.80 -20.87
N PHE A 227 10.74 -19.05 -19.59
CA PHE A 227 9.89 -20.19 -19.21
C PHE A 227 8.44 -19.79 -19.47
N GLU A 228 7.91 -20.15 -20.64
CA GLU A 228 6.51 -19.93 -20.98
C GLU A 228 5.67 -21.07 -20.40
N THR A 229 4.98 -20.80 -19.28
CA THR A 229 4.00 -21.73 -18.73
C THR A 229 2.62 -21.36 -19.26
N GLN A 230 1.94 -22.29 -19.91
CA GLN A 230 0.50 -22.16 -20.15
C GLN A 230 -0.25 -22.72 -18.95
N LEU A 231 -0.84 -21.84 -18.16
CA LEU A 231 -1.78 -22.25 -17.13
C LEU A 231 -3.13 -22.59 -17.76
N PRO A 232 -3.80 -23.67 -17.32
CA PRO A 232 -5.04 -24.13 -17.92
C PRO A 232 -6.15 -23.10 -17.71
N ILE A 233 -7.07 -22.99 -18.67
CA ILE A 233 -8.33 -22.31 -18.44
C ILE A 233 -9.16 -23.20 -17.53
N ILE A 234 -9.43 -22.75 -16.30
CA ILE A 234 -10.25 -23.50 -15.33
C ILE A 234 -11.53 -22.75 -15.00
N ARG A 235 -12.61 -23.50 -14.84
CA ARG A 235 -13.97 -23.02 -14.57
C ARG A 235 -14.73 -24.03 -13.70
N LYS A 236 -15.93 -23.66 -13.25
CA LYS A 236 -16.80 -24.53 -12.46
C LYS A 236 -16.91 -25.93 -13.05
N GLY A 237 -16.77 -26.95 -12.20
CA GLY A 237 -16.75 -28.37 -12.56
C GLY A 237 -15.37 -28.93 -12.90
N ASN A 238 -14.34 -28.10 -13.09
CA ASN A 238 -12.96 -28.59 -13.21
C ASN A 238 -12.37 -28.95 -11.84
N SER A 239 -11.36 -29.83 -11.83
CA SER A 239 -10.63 -30.21 -10.63
C SER A 239 -9.13 -30.36 -10.89
N GLY A 240 -8.34 -30.44 -9.82
CA GLY A 240 -6.90 -30.69 -9.85
C GLY A 240 -6.05 -29.56 -9.28
N VAL A 241 -4.73 -29.70 -9.41
CA VAL A 241 -3.74 -28.83 -8.75
C VAL A 241 -3.91 -27.36 -9.11
N ALA A 242 -4.25 -27.04 -10.36
CA ALA A 242 -4.49 -25.66 -10.78
C ALA A 242 -5.68 -25.04 -10.00
N VAL A 243 -6.72 -25.82 -9.75
CA VAL A 243 -7.86 -25.37 -8.92
C VAL A 243 -7.40 -25.15 -7.48
N SER A 244 -6.63 -26.06 -6.89
CA SER A 244 -6.08 -25.90 -5.54
C SER A 244 -5.22 -24.64 -5.40
N VAL A 245 -4.39 -24.32 -6.40
CA VAL A 245 -3.57 -23.09 -6.43
C VAL A 245 -4.48 -21.86 -6.46
N LEU A 246 -5.49 -21.86 -7.33
CA LEU A 246 -6.45 -20.77 -7.39
C LEU A 246 -7.18 -20.61 -6.05
N GLN A 247 -7.70 -21.68 -5.48
CA GLN A 247 -8.41 -21.68 -4.20
C GLN A 247 -7.56 -21.13 -3.05
N SER A 248 -6.28 -21.50 -3.00
CA SER A 248 -5.32 -20.99 -2.01
C SER A 248 -5.17 -19.47 -2.11
N VAL A 249 -5.13 -18.94 -3.33
CA VAL A 249 -5.03 -17.49 -3.57
C VAL A 249 -6.35 -16.77 -3.31
N LEU A 250 -7.47 -17.41 -3.60
CA LEU A 250 -8.81 -16.86 -3.33
C LEU A 250 -9.19 -16.94 -1.85
N GLY A 251 -8.45 -17.68 -1.02
CA GLY A 251 -8.75 -17.86 0.40
C GLY A 251 -10.02 -18.67 0.65
N VAL A 252 -10.35 -19.61 -0.24
CA VAL A 252 -11.44 -20.59 -0.07
C VAL A 252 -10.88 -21.95 0.33
N THR A 253 -11.76 -22.90 0.69
CA THR A 253 -11.37 -24.29 0.95
C THR A 253 -10.58 -24.85 -0.22
N VAL A 254 -9.39 -25.40 0.08
CA VAL A 254 -8.48 -25.97 -0.91
C VAL A 254 -8.76 -27.46 -1.06
N ASP A 255 -9.84 -27.80 -1.75
CA ASP A 255 -10.26 -29.18 -2.02
C ASP A 255 -9.90 -29.64 -3.45
N GLY A 256 -9.35 -28.74 -4.27
CA GLY A 256 -9.03 -29.01 -5.66
C GLY A 256 -10.24 -29.18 -6.57
N HIS A 257 -11.45 -28.86 -6.12
CA HIS A 257 -12.70 -28.93 -6.88
C HIS A 257 -13.27 -27.54 -7.11
N PHE A 258 -13.46 -27.17 -8.38
CA PHE A 258 -13.98 -25.84 -8.71
C PHE A 258 -15.50 -25.84 -8.56
N GLY A 259 -15.96 -25.67 -7.31
CA GLY A 259 -17.37 -25.57 -6.94
C GLY A 259 -17.90 -24.12 -6.94
N ASP A 260 -19.12 -23.96 -6.43
CA ASP A 260 -19.83 -22.67 -6.33
C ASP A 260 -19.04 -21.60 -5.56
N ASP A 261 -18.45 -21.97 -4.43
CA ASP A 261 -17.64 -21.07 -3.61
C ASP A 261 -16.39 -20.57 -4.35
N THR A 262 -15.76 -21.45 -5.14
CA THR A 262 -14.60 -21.09 -5.96
C THR A 262 -15.00 -20.14 -7.08
N GLU A 263 -16.15 -20.36 -7.73
CA GLU A 263 -16.66 -19.48 -8.78
C GLU A 263 -17.03 -18.09 -8.25
N ALA A 264 -17.75 -18.05 -7.13
CA ALA A 264 -18.15 -16.81 -6.48
C ALA A 264 -16.91 -15.98 -6.09
N SER A 265 -15.94 -16.60 -5.43
CA SER A 265 -14.68 -15.96 -5.04
C SER A 265 -13.84 -15.52 -6.24
N LEU A 266 -13.81 -16.31 -7.33
CA LEU A 266 -13.11 -15.89 -8.55
C LEU A 266 -13.78 -14.68 -9.21
N LYS A 267 -15.12 -14.64 -9.33
CA LYS A 267 -15.82 -13.49 -9.90
C LYS A 267 -15.54 -12.20 -9.12
N VAL A 268 -15.51 -12.33 -7.80
CA VAL A 268 -15.13 -11.25 -6.88
C VAL A 268 -13.69 -10.81 -7.13
N PHE A 269 -12.74 -11.74 -7.17
CA PHE A 269 -11.34 -11.46 -7.45
C PHE A 269 -11.15 -10.77 -8.81
N GLN A 270 -11.83 -11.23 -9.86
CA GLN A 270 -11.79 -10.63 -11.20
C GLN A 270 -12.26 -9.18 -11.16
N LYS A 271 -13.42 -8.91 -10.54
CA LYS A 271 -13.96 -7.56 -10.38
C LYS A 271 -12.95 -6.63 -9.72
N ASN A 272 -12.33 -7.09 -8.63
CA ASN A 272 -11.44 -6.27 -7.81
C ASN A 272 -10.06 -6.06 -8.41
N THR A 273 -9.63 -6.98 -9.28
CA THR A 273 -8.37 -6.88 -10.01
C THR A 273 -8.54 -6.22 -11.38
N GLY A 274 -9.73 -5.70 -11.70
CA GLY A 274 -10.02 -5.06 -12.99
C GLY A 274 -9.98 -6.03 -14.17
N VAL A 275 -10.18 -7.31 -13.92
CA VAL A 275 -10.36 -8.34 -14.94
C VAL A 275 -11.86 -8.48 -15.23
N LYS A 276 -12.21 -8.76 -16.49
CA LYS A 276 -13.60 -9.06 -16.87
C LYS A 276 -14.16 -10.19 -15.98
N VAL A 277 -15.28 -9.92 -15.34
CA VAL A 277 -15.96 -10.87 -14.45
C VAL A 277 -16.64 -11.96 -15.27
N SER A 278 -15.99 -13.12 -15.39
CA SER A 278 -16.47 -14.26 -16.17
C SER A 278 -16.72 -15.52 -15.33
N GLY A 279 -16.16 -15.61 -14.12
CA GLY A 279 -16.15 -16.85 -13.34
C GLY A 279 -15.27 -17.95 -13.95
N THR A 280 -14.49 -17.62 -14.98
CA THR A 280 -13.52 -18.51 -15.63
C THR A 280 -12.11 -17.95 -15.44
N CYS A 281 -11.21 -18.74 -14.87
CA CYS A 281 -9.83 -18.35 -14.66
C CYS A 281 -9.04 -18.59 -15.95
N GLY A 282 -9.07 -17.60 -16.82
CA GLY A 282 -8.25 -17.53 -18.04
C GLY A 282 -6.96 -16.75 -17.83
N ILE A 283 -6.27 -16.45 -18.93
CA ILE A 283 -4.95 -15.80 -18.93
C ILE A 283 -4.87 -14.53 -18.07
N ASP A 284 -5.88 -13.65 -18.14
CA ASP A 284 -5.86 -12.40 -17.37
C ASP A 284 -6.09 -12.63 -15.88
N SER A 285 -6.93 -13.61 -15.52
CA SER A 285 -7.09 -14.00 -14.11
C SER A 285 -5.82 -14.61 -13.56
N TRP A 286 -5.15 -15.49 -14.34
CA TRP A 286 -3.88 -16.08 -13.94
C TRP A 286 -2.76 -15.05 -13.79
N LYS A 287 -2.67 -14.06 -14.68
CA LYS A 287 -1.73 -12.94 -14.52
C LYS A 287 -1.94 -12.25 -13.18
N ARG A 288 -3.19 -11.91 -12.84
CA ARG A 288 -3.52 -11.27 -11.56
C ARG A 288 -3.25 -12.17 -10.35
N VAL A 289 -3.49 -13.48 -10.46
CA VAL A 289 -3.14 -14.45 -9.42
C VAL A 289 -1.63 -14.49 -9.20
N ILE A 290 -0.83 -14.52 -10.27
CA ILE A 290 0.64 -14.51 -10.17
C ILE A 290 1.14 -13.18 -9.59
N GLU A 291 0.58 -12.04 -10.01
CA GLU A 291 0.87 -10.73 -9.42
C GLU A 291 0.54 -10.70 -7.93
N HIS A 292 -0.63 -11.24 -7.55
CA HIS A 292 -1.05 -11.36 -6.15
C HIS A 292 -0.06 -12.23 -5.36
N MET A 293 0.36 -13.37 -5.90
CA MET A 293 1.35 -14.23 -5.25
C MET A 293 2.68 -13.49 -5.09
N LYS A 294 3.23 -12.87 -6.15
CA LYS A 294 4.50 -12.13 -6.12
C LYS A 294 4.51 -10.99 -5.10
N ALA A 295 3.41 -10.25 -5.00
CA ALA A 295 3.29 -9.17 -4.02
C ALA A 295 3.26 -9.68 -2.56
N ASN A 296 2.99 -10.97 -2.35
CA ASN A 296 2.80 -11.60 -1.05
C ASN A 296 3.85 -12.67 -0.71
N THR A 297 4.85 -12.96 -1.57
CA THR A 297 5.91 -13.97 -1.34
C THR A 297 7.28 -13.41 -0.97
N HIS A 298 7.34 -12.28 -0.27
CA HIS A 298 8.57 -11.81 0.37
C HIS A 298 8.45 -11.94 1.90
N ASN A 299 8.85 -13.11 2.41
CA ASN A 299 9.29 -13.29 3.78
C ASN A 299 10.77 -12.90 3.89
#